data_AF-A0A8C5LDX5-F1
#
_entry.id   AF-A0A8C5LDX5-F1
#
_cell.length_a   1.000
_cell.length_b   1.000
_cell.length_c   1.000
_cell.angle_alpha   90.00
_cell.angle_beta   90.00
_cell.angle_gamma   90.00
#
_symmetry.space_group_name_H-M   'P 1'
#
loop_
_entity.id
_entity.type
_entity.pdbx_description
1 polymer ?
#
loop_
_entity_poly.entity_id
_entity_poly.type
_entity_poly.pdbx_seq_one_letter_code
_entity_poly.pdbx_strand_id
1 'polypeptide(L)' 'MVGRSMQAARCPTDELSVTNCAVVNEEDFQSGQHVVVRTSPSHSYTFILRTHPSVVPGSINSLYTHLTKPNSVLA' A
#
# COMPACT_ATOMS: atom_id res chain seq x y z
N MET A 1 -6.01 15.89 -4.39
CA MET A 1 -5.86 14.57 -3.73
C MET A 1 -5.46 14.81 -2.29
N VAL A 2 -6.28 14.36 -1.34
CA VAL A 2 -5.92 14.35 0.09
C VAL A 2 -5.10 13.09 0.31
N GLY A 3 -3.81 13.23 0.59
CA GLY A 3 -2.96 12.09 0.93
C GLY A 3 -3.21 11.65 2.37
N ARG A 4 -3.34 10.35 2.60
CA ARG A 4 -3.44 9.75 3.93
C ARG A 4 -2.09 9.17 4.33
N SER A 5 -1.67 9.41 5.56
CA SER A 5 -0.49 8.76 6.14
C SER A 5 -0.83 7.32 6.51
N MET A 6 -0.25 6.37 5.81
CA MET A 6 -0.42 4.92 5.99
C MET A 6 0.89 4.30 6.46
N GLN A 7 0.80 3.20 7.20
CA GLN A 7 1.96 2.43 7.61
C GLN A 7 2.29 1.36 6.56
N ALA A 8 3.53 1.34 6.09
CA ALA A 8 3.99 0.28 5.20
C ALA A 8 4.20 -1.02 6.00
N ALA A 9 3.61 -2.11 5.52
CA ALA A 9 3.79 -3.44 6.10
C ALA A 9 4.06 -4.49 5.01
N ARG A 10 4.45 -5.70 5.45
CA ARG A 10 4.79 -6.80 4.54
C ARG A 10 3.52 -7.45 3.98
N CYS A 11 3.55 -7.88 2.72
CA CYS A 11 2.45 -8.67 2.15
C CYS A 11 2.09 -9.88 3.03
N PRO A 12 0.78 -10.14 3.25
CA PRO A 12 0.33 -11.25 4.07
C PRO A 12 0.58 -12.62 3.40
N THR A 13 0.62 -12.68 2.07
CA THR A 13 0.84 -13.91 1.29
C THR A 13 1.76 -13.67 0.09
N ASP A 14 2.49 -14.71 -0.32
CA ASP A 14 3.41 -14.70 -1.47
C ASP A 14 2.64 -14.62 -2.82
N GLU A 15 1.42 -15.12 -2.87
CA GLU A 15 0.57 -15.08 -4.08
C GLU A 15 0.14 -13.65 -4.46
N LEU A 16 -0.03 -12.77 -3.47
CA LEU A 16 -0.29 -11.34 -3.72
C LEU A 16 0.99 -10.56 -4.01
N SER A 17 2.14 -11.18 -3.80
CA SER A 17 3.45 -10.57 -4.00
C SER A 17 3.87 -10.54 -5.48
N VAL A 18 3.37 -11.48 -6.30
CA VAL A 18 3.57 -11.48 -7.76
C VAL A 18 2.68 -10.48 -8.50
N THR A 19 1.62 -9.99 -7.86
CA THR A 19 0.82 -8.88 -8.38
C THR A 19 1.45 -7.56 -7.95
N ASN A 20 1.71 -6.64 -8.88
CA ASN A 20 2.14 -5.26 -8.63
C ASN A 20 1.00 -4.43 -8.00
N CYS A 21 0.41 -4.95 -6.93
CA CYS A 21 -0.73 -4.43 -6.22
C CYS A 21 -0.30 -4.09 -4.80
N ALA A 22 -0.87 -3.02 -4.27
CA ALA A 22 -0.81 -2.72 -2.86
C ALA A 22 -2.06 -3.31 -2.19
N VAL A 23 -1.85 -4.09 -1.13
CA VAL A 23 -2.90 -4.75 -0.38
C VAL A 23 -3.29 -3.87 0.80
N VAL A 24 -4.57 -3.55 0.90
CA VAL A 24 -5.13 -2.63 1.89
C VAL A 24 -6.34 -3.26 2.58
N ASN A 25 -6.80 -2.66 3.66
CA ASN A 25 -8.08 -3.02 4.25
C ASN A 25 -9.24 -2.42 3.43
N GLU A 26 -10.37 -3.12 3.39
CA GLU A 26 -11.61 -2.68 2.72
C GLU A 26 -12.25 -1.45 3.36
N GLU A 27 -11.98 -1.19 4.63
CA GLU A 27 -12.43 0.01 5.37
C GLU A 27 -11.70 1.28 4.92
N ASP A 28 -10.46 1.16 4.44
CA ASP A 28 -9.66 2.31 4.00
C ASP A 28 -9.92 2.67 2.54
N PHE A 29 -9.97 1.66 1.68
CA PHE A 29 -10.04 1.80 0.23
C PHE A 29 -10.77 0.64 -0.45
N GLN A 30 -11.21 0.88 -1.68
CA GLN A 30 -11.84 -0.15 -2.52
C GLN A 30 -10.82 -0.81 -3.46
N SER A 31 -11.00 -2.10 -3.72
CA SER A 31 -10.19 -2.82 -4.69
C SER A 31 -10.35 -2.25 -6.11
N GLY A 32 -9.26 -2.20 -6.88
CA GLY A 32 -9.24 -1.72 -8.26
C GLY A 32 -8.94 -0.22 -8.41
N GLN A 33 -8.83 0.53 -7.30
CA GLN A 33 -8.41 1.92 -7.33
C GLN A 33 -6.89 2.04 -7.52
N HIS A 34 -6.44 3.08 -8.22
CA HIS A 34 -5.02 3.42 -8.30
C HIS A 34 -4.66 4.44 -7.22
N VAL A 35 -3.57 4.19 -6.49
CA VAL A 35 -3.01 5.13 -5.53
C VAL A 35 -1.58 5.48 -5.87
N VAL A 36 -1.18 6.69 -5.47
CA VAL A 36 0.20 7.14 -5.61
C VAL A 36 0.84 7.13 -4.23
N VAL A 37 1.69 6.14 -3.99
CA VAL A 37 2.49 6.01 -2.77
C VAL A 37 3.70 6.92 -2.88
N ARG A 38 3.74 7.96 -2.05
CA ARG A 38 4.91 8.85 -1.94
C ARG A 38 5.72 8.49 -0.69
N THR A 39 6.98 8.13 -0.90
CA THR A 39 7.95 7.86 0.19
C THR A 39 8.91 9.01 0.44
N SER A 40 9.09 9.88 -0.56
CA SER A 40 9.86 11.12 -0.46
C SER A 40 9.33 12.13 -1.49
N PRO A 41 9.73 13.41 -1.43
CA PRO A 41 9.30 14.42 -2.40
C PRO A 41 9.60 14.03 -3.85
N SER A 42 10.71 13.31 -4.08
CA SER A 42 11.21 12.87 -5.38
C SER A 42 10.83 11.43 -5.73
N HIS A 43 10.37 10.61 -4.77
CA HIS A 43 10.05 9.20 -4.99
C HIS A 43 8.56 8.94 -4.76
N SER A 44 7.87 8.69 -5.86
CA SER A 44 6.45 8.30 -5.91
C SER A 44 6.25 7.09 -6.79
N TYR A 45 5.36 6.19 -6.36
CA TYR A 45 5.07 4.94 -7.04
C TYR A 45 3.56 4.80 -7.19
N THR A 46 3.09 4.34 -8.35
CA THR A 46 1.65 4.10 -8.58
C THR A 46 1.35 2.62 -8.43
N PHE A 47 0.36 2.30 -7.60
CA PHE A 47 -0.07 0.91 -7.35
C PHE A 47 -1.57 0.77 -7.58
N ILE A 48 -1.99 -0.42 -8.00
CA ILE A 48 -3.39 -0.82 -7.97
C ILE A 48 -3.69 -1.40 -6.60
N LEU A 49 -4.79 -0.98 -5.98
CA LEU A 49 -5.24 -1.46 -4.70
C LEU A 49 -5.98 -2.79 -4.82
N ARG A 50 -5.69 -3.70 -3.89
CA ARG A 50 -6.44 -4.93 -3.65
C ARG A 50 -6.80 -4.99 -2.18
N THR A 51 -8.06 -5.28 -1.87
CA THR A 51 -8.47 -5.44 -0.48
C THR A 51 -8.19 -6.87 -0.02
N HIS A 52 -7.79 -7.02 1.23
CA HIS A 52 -7.65 -8.33 1.86
C HIS A 52 -8.01 -8.25 3.35
N PRO A 53 -8.86 -9.13 3.87
CA PRO A 53 -9.39 -9.03 5.23
C PRO A 53 -8.34 -9.17 6.34
N SER A 54 -7.17 -9.73 6.02
CA SER A 54 -6.04 -9.85 6.96
C SER A 54 -5.18 -8.58 7.09
N VAL A 55 -5.45 -7.52 6.32
CA VAL A 55 -4.70 -6.25 6.43
C VAL A 55 -5.31 -5.40 7.53
N VAL A 56 -4.48 -4.84 8.40
CA VAL A 56 -4.93 -3.94 9.47
C VAL A 56 -5.30 -2.58 8.87
N PRO A 57 -6.43 -1.97 9.26
CA PRO A 57 -6.79 -0.62 8.82
C PRO A 57 -5.66 0.40 9.09
N GLY A 58 -5.44 1.32 8.16
CA GLY A 58 -4.34 2.29 8.19
C GLY A 58 -2.98 1.73 7.75
N SER A 59 -2.92 0.46 7.33
CA SER A 59 -1.71 -0.17 6.80
C SER A 59 -1.83 -0.47 5.31
N ILE A 60 -0.72 -0.33 4.59
CA ILE A 60 -0.58 -0.69 3.19
C ILE A 60 0.51 -1.73 3.05
N ASN A 61 0.13 -2.90 2.53
CA ASN A 61 1.04 -4.03 2.39
C ASN A 61 1.48 -4.16 0.93
N SER A 62 2.77 -4.17 0.67
CA SER A 62 3.31 -4.31 -0.70
C SER A 62 4.56 -5.20 -0.70
N LEU A 63 4.82 -5.90 -1.80
CA LEU A 63 6.01 -6.74 -1.93
C LEU A 63 7.30 -5.90 -1.98
N TYR A 64 7.22 -4.63 -2.40
CA TYR A 64 8.39 -3.77 -2.47
C TYR A 64 8.90 -3.43 -1.06
N THR A 65 9.75 -4.30 -0.54
CA THR A 65 10.52 -4.15 0.72
C THR A 65 11.37 -2.89 0.77
N HIS A 66 11.61 -2.23 -0.36
CA HIS A 66 12.24 -0.92 -0.39
C HIS A 66 11.32 0.22 0.08
N LEU A 67 10.00 0.01 0.09
CA LEU A 67 9.01 0.95 0.62
C LEU A 67 8.71 0.71 2.11
N THR A 68 9.09 -0.46 2.66
CA THR A 68 8.90 -0.79 4.09
C THR A 68 9.94 -0.16 5.01
N LYS A 69 10.76 0.78 4.51
CA LYS A 69 11.43 1.71 5.43
C LYS A 69 10.32 2.44 6.21
N PRO A 70 10.50 2.73 7.51
CA PRO A 70 9.46 3.25 8.42
C PRO A 70 8.97 4.68 8.09
N ASN A 71 9.02 5.08 6.83
CA ASN A 71 8.55 6.35 6.34
C ASN A 71 7.06 6.27 6.08
N SER A 72 6.32 7.21 6.68
CA SER A 72 4.91 7.45 6.44
C SER A 72 4.62 7.47 4.95
N VAL A 73 3.85 6.50 4.47
CA VAL A 73 3.41 6.47 3.07
C VAL A 73 2.26 7.45 2.95
N LEU A 74 2.39 8.46 2.09
CA LEU A 74 1.24 9.26 1.67
C LEU A 74 0.59 8.54 0.50
N ALA A 75 -0.62 8.01 0.72
CA ALA A 75 -1.47 7.35 -0.28
C ALA A 75 -2.69 8.19 -0.64
#